data_AF-A0A2P4QHS6-F1
#
_entry.id   AF-A0A2P4QHS6-F1
#
_cell.length_a   1.000
_cell.length_b   1.000
_cell.length_c   1.000
_cell.angle_alpha   90.00
_cell.angle_beta   90.00
_cell.angle_gamma   90.00
#
_symmetry.space_group_name_H-M   'P 1'
#
loop_
_entity.id
_entity.type
_entity.pdbx_description
1 polymer ?
#
loop_
_entity_poly.entity_id
_entity_poly.type
_entity_poly.pdbx_seq_one_letter_code
_entity_poly.pdbx_strand_id
1 'polypeptide(L)'
;MSNDTNNNPNLLYTEKGPSLKSQFNDFFKQFPHHSLEYTKSIFPIRNWIGRYNLTWLYGDLIAGFTVGAVVIPQAMGFANIVGIPVEYGLYSSFVGMTLYCLFATSKDMTIGPTAVMSIILAQTIPRVKADYGDTDFPYLSTDITTTICFFSGIISLAIGLFRLGWLFNFIPGPVIAGYISASVITISIGQLPNLFGITGVETRLNPPYRILIDFCAGLPRTKSDVAIGLISLAFLYAVKYGCAYGEKRSTKYKKVFFFCGILRYIICIIVTTFISWLILRNITDEKLFPFRVVKKVPRGLNHVKVPNFEPQLVNAVFKSIHIIVLISLLEHISIAKSFGRINDYKVQPSQEIIAIGITNVIGSFLGAITATGSFSRSALKSRAGVRTPLSGVSSATLVILALYVLTPAFFYIPQAALSAVIIQAVMVLLSRPSYIRTLYYNGIFASWGFSFIVLLARMARPRVDTLGRLALATFNRKSDKSDDSIPKYAFVPLEDPSFTTVETPPEGIVIFRFTESLTFPNSNYIDDSIVEYIELHTRRLADFGRQIPIITESINEKTENNIEEGIEFPKTNKRFFHLTIEEAIVEAQS
;
A
#
# COMPACT_ATOMS: atom_id res chain seq x y z
N MET A 1 13.79 14.08 -58.15
CA MET A 1 13.82 15.42 -58.76
C MET A 1 12.44 16.04 -58.63
N SER A 2 12.25 16.87 -57.61
CA SER A 2 11.39 18.06 -57.63
C SER A 2 11.74 18.84 -56.36
N ASN A 3 12.55 19.87 -56.56
CA ASN A 3 12.93 20.85 -55.55
C ASN A 3 11.68 21.60 -55.11
N ASP A 4 11.44 21.68 -53.80
CA ASP A 4 10.74 22.80 -53.18
C ASP A 4 11.40 23.10 -51.84
N THR A 5 12.50 23.86 -51.94
CA THR A 5 13.14 24.55 -50.82
C THR A 5 12.36 25.83 -50.55
N ASN A 6 11.38 25.78 -49.64
CA ASN A 6 10.85 26.97 -48.98
C ASN A 6 11.30 26.97 -47.52
N ASN A 7 12.48 27.56 -47.30
CA ASN A 7 12.96 27.98 -45.99
C ASN A 7 12.10 29.15 -45.50
N ASN A 8 11.08 28.87 -44.69
CA ASN A 8 10.40 29.87 -43.87
C ASN A 8 10.85 29.65 -42.40
N PRO A 9 11.67 30.53 -41.81
CA PRO A 9 12.14 30.38 -40.43
C PRO A 9 11.09 30.68 -39.35
N ASN A 10 9.84 30.99 -39.72
CA ASN A 10 8.76 31.40 -38.80
C ASN A 10 7.66 30.35 -38.55
N LEU A 11 7.84 29.10 -39.01
CA LEU A 11 6.91 28.03 -38.66
C LEU A 11 7.37 27.37 -37.35
N LEU A 12 7.06 28.03 -36.22
CA LEU A 12 6.89 27.33 -34.95
C LEU A 12 5.90 26.19 -35.22
N TYR A 13 6.35 24.95 -35.07
CA TYR A 13 5.53 23.74 -35.17
C TYR A 13 4.39 23.85 -34.15
N THR A 14 3.30 24.48 -34.55
CA THR A 14 2.01 24.37 -33.88
C THR A 14 1.35 23.12 -34.45
N GLU A 15 1.84 21.94 -34.07
CA GLU A 15 1.00 20.75 -34.16
C GLU A 15 -0.22 21.05 -33.28
N LYS A 16 -1.33 21.45 -33.91
CA LYS A 16 -2.64 21.42 -33.24
C LYS A 16 -2.79 20.00 -32.73
N GLY A 17 -2.72 19.83 -31.40
CA GLY A 17 -2.89 18.53 -30.77
C GLY A 17 -4.13 17.85 -31.33
N PRO A 18 -4.12 16.51 -31.49
CA PRO A 18 -5.21 15.81 -32.13
C PRO A 18 -6.54 16.21 -31.48
N SER A 19 -7.53 16.59 -32.30
CA SER A 19 -8.89 16.90 -31.85
C SER A 19 -9.38 15.82 -30.88
N LEU A 20 -10.09 16.19 -29.81
CA LEU A 20 -10.70 15.21 -28.90
C LEU A 20 -11.51 14.16 -29.67
N LYS A 21 -12.18 14.57 -30.75
CA LYS A 21 -12.94 13.68 -31.63
C LYS A 21 -12.04 12.68 -32.37
N SER A 22 -10.86 13.08 -32.82
CA SER A 22 -9.90 12.16 -33.45
C SER A 22 -9.31 11.20 -32.42
N GLN A 23 -8.96 11.68 -31.22
CA GLN A 23 -8.48 10.83 -30.12
C GLN A 23 -9.52 9.78 -29.70
N PHE A 24 -10.80 10.16 -29.57
CA PHE A 24 -11.89 9.22 -29.28
C PHE A 24 -12.07 8.18 -30.38
N ASN A 25 -12.03 8.59 -31.65
CA ASN A 25 -12.21 7.68 -32.78
C ASN A 25 -11.03 6.70 -32.90
N ASP A 26 -9.80 7.17 -32.65
CA ASP A 26 -8.61 6.34 -32.64
C ASP A 26 -8.61 5.37 -31.43
N PHE A 27 -9.10 5.81 -30.27
CA PHE A 27 -9.32 4.95 -29.12
C PHE A 27 -10.29 3.81 -29.44
N PHE A 28 -11.45 4.10 -30.04
CA PHE A 28 -12.43 3.06 -30.41
C PHE A 28 -11.90 2.09 -31.48
N LYS A 29 -11.14 2.59 -32.47
CA LYS A 29 -10.49 1.73 -33.47
C LYS A 29 -9.45 0.80 -32.84
N GLN A 30 -8.70 1.28 -31.85
CA GLN A 30 -7.67 0.49 -31.17
C GLN A 30 -8.19 -0.28 -29.95
N PHE A 31 -9.44 -0.06 -29.53
CA PHE A 31 -10.08 -0.71 -28.39
C PHE A 31 -9.96 -2.25 -28.38
N PRO A 32 -10.21 -2.99 -29.48
CA PRO A 32 -10.03 -4.45 -29.47
C PRO A 32 -8.58 -4.87 -29.24
N HIS A 33 -7.60 -4.10 -29.74
CA HIS A 33 -6.18 -4.38 -29.51
C HIS A 33 -5.79 -4.08 -28.06
N HIS A 34 -6.15 -2.90 -27.55
CA HIS A 34 -5.84 -2.47 -26.17
C HIS A 34 -6.52 -3.38 -25.13
N SER A 35 -7.75 -3.83 -25.37
CA SER A 35 -8.45 -4.78 -24.48
C SER A 35 -7.80 -6.17 -24.49
N LEU A 36 -7.32 -6.64 -25.65
CA LEU A 36 -6.56 -7.89 -25.76
C LEU A 36 -5.22 -7.79 -25.01
N GLU A 37 -4.46 -6.71 -25.21
CA GLU A 37 -3.20 -6.49 -24.49
C GLU A 37 -3.41 -6.34 -22.98
N TYR A 38 -4.46 -5.63 -22.58
CA TYR A 38 -4.85 -5.51 -21.19
C TYR A 38 -5.15 -6.88 -20.58
N THR A 39 -5.97 -7.70 -21.24
CA THR A 39 -6.30 -9.06 -20.78
C THR A 39 -5.05 -9.93 -20.69
N LYS A 40 -4.13 -9.82 -21.66
CA LYS A 40 -2.83 -10.49 -21.62
C LYS A 40 -1.96 -10.02 -20.45
N SER A 41 -2.07 -8.74 -20.05
CA SER A 41 -1.32 -8.17 -18.92
C SER A 41 -1.79 -8.68 -17.55
N ILE A 42 -3.05 -9.12 -17.44
CA ILE A 42 -3.62 -9.69 -16.21
C ILE A 42 -2.96 -11.02 -15.81
N PHE A 43 -2.31 -11.72 -16.75
CA PHE A 43 -1.67 -13.02 -16.50
C PHE A 43 -0.14 -12.95 -16.65
N PRO A 44 0.61 -12.35 -15.68
CA PRO A 44 2.07 -12.34 -15.68
C PRO A 44 2.72 -13.72 -15.76
N ILE A 45 2.01 -14.78 -15.35
CA ILE A 45 2.48 -16.18 -15.42
C ILE A 45 3.02 -16.56 -16.80
N ARG A 46 2.42 -16.04 -17.87
CA ARG A 46 2.83 -16.30 -19.25
C ARG A 46 4.29 -15.91 -19.52
N ASN A 47 4.80 -14.88 -18.86
CA ASN A 47 6.12 -14.32 -19.15
C ASN A 47 7.26 -15.23 -18.64
N TRP A 48 7.02 -16.02 -17.59
CA TRP A 48 8.06 -16.82 -16.94
C TRP A 48 7.82 -18.33 -17.04
N ILE A 49 6.58 -18.80 -17.22
CA ILE A 49 6.28 -20.24 -17.25
C ILE A 49 7.02 -20.98 -18.38
N GLY A 50 7.15 -20.36 -19.55
CA GLY A 50 7.89 -20.94 -20.69
C GLY A 50 9.41 -20.97 -20.51
N ARG A 51 9.96 -20.27 -19.51
CA ARG A 51 11.39 -20.25 -19.17
C ARG A 51 11.72 -21.03 -17.90
N TYR A 52 10.73 -21.76 -17.37
CA TYR A 52 10.85 -22.50 -16.12
C TYR A 52 11.78 -23.71 -16.30
N ASN A 53 12.76 -23.85 -15.40
CA ASN A 53 13.77 -24.90 -15.45
C ASN A 53 13.82 -25.73 -14.15
N LEU A 54 14.48 -26.89 -14.19
CA LEU A 54 14.60 -27.80 -13.04
C LEU A 54 15.35 -27.18 -11.84
N THR A 55 16.30 -26.27 -12.09
CA THR A 55 17.01 -25.56 -11.03
C THR A 55 16.08 -24.62 -10.26
N TRP A 56 15.14 -23.98 -10.95
CA TRP A 56 14.09 -23.15 -10.33
C TRP A 56 13.10 -24.02 -9.57
N LEU A 57 12.72 -25.18 -10.12
CA LEU A 57 11.87 -26.16 -9.44
C LEU A 57 12.45 -26.56 -8.09
N TYR A 58 13.72 -26.94 -8.04
CA TYR A 58 14.38 -27.32 -6.79
C TYR A 58 14.38 -26.19 -5.75
N GLY A 59 14.68 -24.95 -6.19
CA GLY A 59 14.63 -23.78 -5.32
C GLY A 59 13.23 -23.45 -4.80
N ASP A 60 12.22 -23.54 -5.66
CA ASP A 60 10.83 -23.24 -5.33
C ASP A 60 10.19 -24.33 -4.45
N LEU A 61 10.58 -25.60 -4.61
CA LEU A 61 10.18 -26.69 -3.73
C LEU A 61 10.74 -26.51 -2.32
N ILE A 62 12.05 -26.24 -2.18
CA ILE A 62 12.67 -26.00 -0.87
C ILE A 62 12.03 -24.80 -0.19
N ALA A 63 11.94 -23.66 -0.89
CA ALA A 63 11.35 -22.45 -0.34
C ALA A 63 9.88 -22.67 0.04
N GLY A 64 9.12 -23.38 -0.80
CA GLY A 64 7.70 -23.59 -0.59
C GLY A 64 7.39 -24.57 0.54
N PHE A 65 8.09 -25.71 0.63
CA PHE A 65 7.92 -26.62 1.76
C PHE A 65 8.37 -25.98 3.09
N THR A 66 9.45 -25.20 3.05
CA THR A 66 9.94 -24.44 4.22
C THR A 66 8.88 -23.46 4.73
N VAL A 67 8.26 -22.70 3.82
CA VAL A 67 7.21 -21.72 4.17
C VAL A 67 5.91 -22.43 4.54
N GLY A 68 5.46 -23.41 3.77
CA GLY A 68 4.25 -24.18 4.01
C GLY A 68 4.24 -24.82 5.40
N ALA A 69 5.39 -25.35 5.85
CA ALA A 69 5.48 -25.96 7.16
C ALA A 69 5.34 -24.92 8.30
N VAL A 70 5.82 -23.69 8.11
CA VAL A 70 5.64 -22.58 9.06
C VAL A 70 4.22 -22.01 9.00
N VAL A 71 3.58 -22.03 7.83
CA VAL A 71 2.24 -21.49 7.60
C VAL A 71 1.19 -22.26 8.40
N ILE A 72 1.29 -23.59 8.51
CA ILE A 72 0.27 -24.43 9.17
C ILE A 72 -0.07 -23.93 10.58
N PRO A 73 0.88 -23.88 11.54
CA PRO A 73 0.55 -23.43 12.89
C PRO A 73 0.22 -21.94 12.94
N GLN A 74 0.82 -21.10 12.09
CA GLN A 74 0.51 -19.66 12.06
C GLN A 74 -0.93 -19.41 11.62
N ALA A 75 -1.39 -20.07 10.56
CA ALA A 75 -2.72 -19.90 10.01
C ALA A 75 -3.81 -20.35 11.00
N MET A 76 -3.58 -21.47 11.70
CA MET A 76 -4.47 -21.91 12.79
C MET A 76 -4.53 -20.89 13.93
N GLY A 77 -3.38 -20.33 14.29
CA GLY A 77 -3.28 -19.27 15.30
C GLY A 77 -4.03 -18.01 14.91
N PHE A 78 -3.95 -17.61 13.64
CA PHE A 78 -4.63 -16.43 13.11
C PHE A 78 -6.15 -16.60 13.06
N ALA A 79 -6.65 -17.78 12.69
CA ALA A 79 -8.08 -18.09 12.81
C ALA A 79 -8.57 -18.04 14.27
N ASN A 80 -7.74 -18.49 15.23
CA ASN A 80 -8.03 -18.37 16.66
C ASN A 80 -8.12 -16.90 17.11
N ILE A 81 -7.25 -16.01 16.59
CA ILE A 81 -7.36 -14.55 16.85
C ILE A 81 -8.71 -14.00 16.39
N VAL A 82 -9.18 -14.39 15.20
CA VAL A 82 -10.49 -13.98 14.68
C VAL A 82 -11.63 -14.53 15.55
N GLY A 83 -11.41 -15.67 16.21
CA GLY A 83 -12.43 -16.38 16.99
C GLY A 83 -13.32 -17.27 16.13
N ILE A 84 -12.77 -17.84 15.06
CA ILE A 84 -13.42 -18.81 14.18
C ILE A 84 -12.68 -20.16 14.21
N PRO A 85 -13.28 -21.25 13.71
CA PRO A 85 -12.59 -22.55 13.63
C PRO A 85 -11.26 -22.45 12.87
N VAL A 86 -10.25 -23.17 13.35
CA VAL A 86 -8.84 -23.02 12.92
C VAL A 86 -8.60 -23.40 11.45
N GLU A 87 -9.43 -24.26 10.89
CA GLU A 87 -9.38 -24.72 9.50
C GLU A 87 -9.60 -23.59 8.49
N TYR A 88 -10.37 -22.54 8.84
CA TYR A 88 -10.58 -21.37 7.96
C TYR A 88 -9.25 -20.65 7.69
N GLY A 89 -8.32 -20.66 8.65
CA GLY A 89 -6.97 -20.15 8.45
C GLY A 89 -6.21 -20.99 7.41
N LEU A 90 -6.29 -22.32 7.51
CA LEU A 90 -5.63 -23.23 6.58
C LEU A 90 -6.22 -23.14 5.16
N TYR A 91 -7.54 -22.98 5.03
CA TYR A 91 -8.22 -22.75 3.75
C TYR A 91 -7.71 -21.47 3.08
N SER A 92 -7.67 -20.37 3.85
CA SER A 92 -7.17 -19.07 3.37
C SER A 92 -5.73 -19.15 2.88
N SER A 93 -4.90 -19.91 3.58
CA SER A 93 -3.53 -20.18 3.19
C SER A 93 -3.42 -21.02 1.92
N PHE A 94 -4.21 -22.09 1.80
CA PHE A 94 -4.24 -22.93 0.60
C PHE A 94 -4.65 -22.12 -0.64
N VAL A 95 -5.75 -21.38 -0.56
CA VAL A 95 -6.26 -20.57 -1.67
C VAL A 95 -5.25 -19.49 -2.05
N GLY A 96 -4.79 -18.72 -1.05
CA GLY A 96 -3.85 -17.63 -1.27
C GLY A 96 -2.58 -18.07 -1.97
N MET A 97 -1.97 -19.15 -1.50
CA MET A 97 -0.70 -19.63 -2.06
C MET A 97 -0.87 -20.31 -3.43
N THR A 98 -2.06 -20.83 -3.75
CA THR A 98 -2.35 -21.46 -5.05
C THR A 98 -2.68 -20.44 -6.13
N LEU A 99 -3.59 -19.50 -5.85
CA LEU A 99 -4.10 -18.57 -6.86
C LEU A 99 -3.13 -17.43 -7.17
N TYR A 100 -2.35 -17.01 -6.18
CA TYR A 100 -1.48 -15.84 -6.31
C TYR A 100 -0.47 -15.99 -7.45
N CYS A 101 0.07 -17.20 -7.70
CA CYS A 101 1.07 -17.39 -8.75
C CYS A 101 0.56 -17.11 -10.18
N LEU A 102 -0.75 -17.15 -10.41
CA LEU A 102 -1.37 -16.92 -11.71
C LEU A 102 -1.36 -15.44 -12.10
N PHE A 103 -1.56 -14.56 -11.12
CA PHE A 103 -1.81 -13.14 -11.32
C PHE A 103 -0.68 -12.23 -10.81
N ALA A 104 0.21 -12.75 -9.97
CA ALA A 104 1.21 -11.94 -9.29
C ALA A 104 2.42 -11.55 -10.14
N THR A 105 3.04 -10.43 -9.77
CA THR A 105 4.36 -10.00 -10.27
C THR A 105 5.48 -10.29 -9.25
N SER A 106 5.17 -10.34 -7.96
CA SER A 106 6.15 -10.62 -6.92
C SER A 106 6.37 -12.12 -6.67
N LYS A 107 7.63 -12.55 -6.72
CA LYS A 107 8.04 -13.95 -6.46
C LYS A 107 8.14 -14.30 -4.97
N ASP A 108 8.46 -13.32 -4.12
CA ASP A 108 8.77 -13.56 -2.71
C ASP A 108 7.53 -13.57 -1.82
N MET A 109 6.41 -13.07 -2.33
CA MET A 109 5.20 -12.92 -1.55
C MET A 109 4.58 -14.28 -1.18
N THR A 110 4.09 -14.36 0.06
CA THR A 110 3.24 -15.46 0.54
C THR A 110 1.90 -14.89 0.99
N ILE A 111 0.82 -15.34 0.35
CA ILE A 111 -0.55 -14.91 0.64
C ILE A 111 -1.21 -15.87 1.62
N GLY A 112 -1.96 -15.31 2.56
CA GLY A 112 -2.80 -16.06 3.48
C GLY A 112 -3.32 -15.16 4.60
N PRO A 113 -3.86 -15.73 5.68
CA PRO A 113 -4.33 -14.94 6.81
C PRO A 113 -3.13 -14.29 7.51
N THR A 114 -3.19 -13.01 7.84
CA THR A 114 -2.13 -12.32 8.60
C THR A 114 -2.60 -11.99 10.00
N ALA A 115 -1.65 -11.83 10.93
CA ALA A 115 -1.94 -11.48 12.31
C ALA A 115 -2.71 -10.15 12.40
N VAL A 116 -2.31 -9.20 11.55
CA VAL A 116 -2.89 -7.86 11.45
C VAL A 116 -4.33 -7.93 10.94
N MET A 117 -4.55 -8.56 9.78
CA MET A 117 -5.89 -8.73 9.22
C MET A 117 -6.81 -9.50 10.17
N SER A 118 -6.27 -10.49 10.88
CA SER A 118 -7.04 -11.29 11.83
C SER A 118 -7.58 -10.47 13.00
N ILE A 119 -6.80 -9.51 13.52
CA ILE A 119 -7.28 -8.62 14.59
C ILE A 119 -8.39 -7.70 14.09
N ILE A 120 -8.26 -7.16 12.87
CA ILE A 120 -9.28 -6.27 12.32
C ILE A 120 -10.58 -7.03 12.10
N LEU A 121 -10.50 -8.25 11.56
CA LEU A 121 -11.66 -9.13 11.46
C LEU A 121 -12.26 -9.42 12.84
N ALA A 122 -11.42 -9.72 13.84
CA ALA A 122 -11.86 -9.98 15.22
C ALA A 122 -12.59 -8.79 15.85
N GLN A 123 -12.14 -7.56 15.56
CA GLN A 123 -12.76 -6.31 16.02
C GLN A 123 -14.02 -5.95 15.24
N THR A 124 -14.10 -6.36 13.97
CA THR A 124 -15.22 -6.04 13.08
C THR A 124 -16.42 -6.94 13.35
N ILE A 125 -16.20 -8.22 13.68
CA ILE A 125 -17.29 -9.18 13.93
C ILE A 125 -18.27 -8.65 15.01
N PRO A 126 -17.83 -8.24 16.21
CA PRO A 126 -18.75 -7.69 17.23
C PRO A 126 -19.46 -6.41 16.78
N ARG A 127 -18.80 -5.55 15.99
CA ARG A 127 -19.42 -4.30 15.48
C ARG A 127 -20.56 -4.60 14.50
N VAL A 128 -20.34 -5.57 13.60
CA VAL A 128 -21.37 -6.06 12.68
C VAL A 128 -22.54 -6.70 13.44
N LYS A 129 -22.26 -7.40 14.55
CA LYS A 129 -23.31 -7.97 15.41
C LYS A 129 -24.11 -6.91 16.17
N ALA A 130 -23.45 -5.87 16.68
CA ALA A 130 -24.11 -4.79 17.42
C ALA A 130 -25.13 -4.03 16.56
N ASP A 131 -24.89 -3.93 15.26
CA ASP A 131 -25.79 -3.29 14.30
C ASP A 131 -27.15 -3.99 14.13
N TYR A 132 -27.29 -5.24 14.60
CA TYR A 132 -28.54 -6.02 14.55
C TYR A 132 -29.39 -5.90 15.82
N GLY A 133 -28.92 -5.20 16.85
CA GLY A 133 -29.60 -5.10 18.15
C GLY A 133 -29.64 -6.42 18.94
N ASP A 134 -30.38 -6.45 20.04
CA ASP A 134 -30.54 -7.61 20.96
C ASP A 134 -31.31 -8.81 20.35
N THR A 135 -31.63 -8.78 19.05
CA THR A 135 -32.21 -9.96 18.38
C THR A 135 -31.12 -11.02 18.18
N ASP A 136 -31.42 -12.28 18.45
CA ASP A 136 -30.50 -13.41 18.26
C ASP A 136 -29.88 -13.36 16.86
N PHE A 137 -28.63 -12.89 16.79
CA PHE A 137 -27.93 -12.66 15.54
C PHE A 137 -27.80 -13.99 14.78
N PRO A 138 -28.47 -14.15 13.61
CA PRO A 138 -28.66 -15.47 13.01
C PRO A 138 -27.42 -15.99 12.27
N TYR A 139 -26.39 -15.16 12.08
CA TYR A 139 -25.21 -15.53 11.28
C TYR A 139 -24.04 -15.98 12.15
N LEU A 140 -23.33 -16.99 11.66
CA LEU A 140 -22.11 -17.45 12.32
C LEU A 140 -20.97 -16.44 12.05
N SER A 141 -20.01 -16.34 12.97
CA SER A 141 -18.83 -15.48 12.78
C SER A 141 -18.04 -15.80 11.49
N THR A 142 -18.14 -17.03 10.99
CA THR A 142 -17.57 -17.48 9.71
C THR A 142 -18.30 -16.90 8.50
N ASP A 143 -19.59 -16.65 8.60
CA ASP A 143 -20.40 -16.11 7.50
C ASP A 143 -20.07 -14.63 7.32
N ILE A 144 -19.96 -13.89 8.43
CA ILE A 144 -19.49 -12.50 8.41
C ILE A 144 -18.11 -12.40 7.75
N THR A 145 -17.14 -13.23 8.15
CA THR A 145 -15.77 -13.12 7.64
C THR A 145 -15.64 -13.55 6.18
N THR A 146 -16.39 -14.55 5.73
CA THR A 146 -16.42 -14.95 4.32
C THR A 146 -17.11 -13.91 3.43
N THR A 147 -18.19 -13.27 3.91
CA THR A 147 -18.84 -12.15 3.20
C THR A 147 -17.93 -10.92 3.13
N ILE A 148 -17.24 -10.58 4.22
CA ILE A 148 -16.18 -9.54 4.20
C ILE A 148 -15.09 -9.90 3.18
N CYS A 149 -14.62 -11.15 3.16
CA CYS A 149 -13.60 -11.63 2.23
C CYS A 149 -14.03 -11.41 0.78
N PHE A 150 -15.26 -11.78 0.43
CA PHE A 150 -15.81 -11.61 -0.90
C PHE A 150 -15.86 -10.13 -1.33
N PHE A 151 -16.53 -9.27 -0.55
CA PHE A 151 -16.69 -7.85 -0.92
C PHE A 151 -15.38 -7.07 -0.87
N SER A 152 -14.50 -7.38 0.09
CA SER A 152 -13.16 -6.76 0.11
C SER A 152 -12.33 -7.20 -1.08
N GLY A 153 -12.50 -8.44 -1.55
CA GLY A 153 -11.96 -8.94 -2.80
C GLY A 153 -12.49 -8.21 -4.03
N ILE A 154 -13.81 -7.98 -4.12
CA ILE A 154 -14.43 -7.22 -5.23
C ILE A 154 -13.91 -5.79 -5.28
N ILE A 155 -13.90 -5.09 -4.15
CA ILE A 155 -13.42 -3.70 -4.10
C ILE A 155 -11.95 -3.63 -4.49
N SER A 156 -11.13 -4.55 -3.96
CA SER A 156 -9.73 -4.67 -4.34
C SER A 156 -9.58 -4.94 -5.83
N LEU A 157 -10.33 -5.90 -6.38
CA LEU A 157 -10.32 -6.22 -7.80
C LEU A 157 -10.70 -5.02 -8.66
N ALA A 158 -11.74 -4.26 -8.29
CA ALA A 158 -12.13 -3.04 -8.98
C ALA A 158 -11.01 -1.99 -8.99
N ILE A 159 -10.39 -1.72 -7.83
CA ILE A 159 -9.24 -0.80 -7.71
C ILE A 159 -8.08 -1.24 -8.62
N GLY A 160 -7.79 -2.54 -8.65
CA GLY A 160 -6.76 -3.13 -9.48
C GLY A 160 -7.05 -3.01 -10.98
N LEU A 161 -8.30 -3.31 -11.37
CA LEU A 161 -8.75 -3.24 -12.76
C LEU A 161 -8.75 -1.79 -13.29
N PHE A 162 -9.17 -0.82 -12.47
CA PHE A 162 -9.07 0.61 -12.78
C PHE A 162 -7.63 1.16 -12.71
N ARG A 163 -6.62 0.32 -12.45
CA ARG A 163 -5.20 0.68 -12.32
C ARG A 163 -4.93 1.79 -11.31
N LEU A 164 -5.73 1.85 -10.24
CA LEU A 164 -5.59 2.84 -9.17
C LEU A 164 -4.45 2.52 -8.17
N GLY A 165 -3.53 1.63 -8.53
CA GLY A 165 -2.39 1.25 -7.70
C GLY A 165 -1.41 2.40 -7.39
N TRP A 166 -1.45 3.48 -8.17
CA TRP A 166 -0.64 4.68 -7.93
C TRP A 166 -1.02 5.41 -6.64
N LEU A 167 -2.28 5.31 -6.18
CA LEU A 167 -2.74 5.91 -4.91
C LEU A 167 -1.95 5.39 -3.70
N PHE A 168 -1.48 4.14 -3.78
CA PHE A 168 -0.68 3.51 -2.72
C PHE A 168 0.80 3.91 -2.76
N ASN A 169 1.21 4.81 -3.66
CA ASN A 169 2.54 5.45 -3.63
C ASN A 169 2.61 6.58 -2.60
N PHE A 170 1.48 7.16 -2.19
CA PHE A 170 1.44 8.27 -1.24
C PHE A 170 1.51 7.86 0.23
N ILE A 171 1.49 6.56 0.52
CA ILE A 171 1.51 6.05 1.90
C ILE A 171 2.95 6.13 2.42
N PRO A 172 3.25 6.96 3.43
CA PRO A 172 4.61 7.10 3.92
C PRO A 172 5.08 5.84 4.66
N GLY A 173 6.33 5.44 4.45
CA GLY A 173 6.99 4.36 5.19
C GLY A 173 6.86 4.43 6.73
N PRO A 174 7.00 5.62 7.36
CA PRO A 174 6.82 5.77 8.80
C PRO A 174 5.43 5.38 9.31
N VAL A 175 4.37 5.65 8.54
CA VAL A 175 2.99 5.28 8.90
C VAL A 175 2.85 3.76 8.95
N ILE A 176 3.42 3.07 7.96
CA ILE A 176 3.44 1.61 7.90
C ILE A 176 4.21 1.03 9.09
N ALA A 177 5.38 1.60 9.42
CA ALA A 177 6.21 1.12 10.53
C ALA A 177 5.55 1.35 11.90
N GLY A 178 4.93 2.51 12.12
CA GLY A 178 4.17 2.81 13.33
C GLY A 178 2.99 1.86 13.51
N TYR A 179 2.23 1.64 12.44
CA TYR A 179 1.10 0.71 12.40
C TYR A 179 1.50 -0.74 12.72
N ILE A 180 2.55 -1.26 12.07
CA ILE A 180 3.04 -2.63 12.34
C ILE A 180 3.47 -2.75 13.79
N SER A 181 4.19 -1.76 14.33
CA SER A 181 4.69 -1.79 15.71
C SER A 181 3.53 -1.79 16.73
N ALA A 182 2.52 -0.93 16.52
CA ALA A 182 1.32 -0.90 17.35
C ALA A 182 0.51 -2.20 17.27
N SER A 183 0.40 -2.78 16.06
CA SER A 183 -0.24 -4.07 15.84
C SER A 183 0.48 -5.16 16.63
N VAL A 184 1.81 -5.28 16.49
CA VAL A 184 2.62 -6.29 17.20
C VAL A 184 2.42 -6.25 18.71
N ILE A 185 2.41 -5.05 19.31
CA ILE A 185 2.15 -4.87 20.75
C ILE A 185 0.74 -5.36 21.10
N THR A 186 -0.27 -4.94 20.33
CA THR A 186 -1.67 -5.34 20.53
C THR A 186 -1.85 -6.86 20.43
N ILE A 187 -1.24 -7.51 19.44
CA ILE A 187 -1.33 -8.96 19.25
C ILE A 187 -0.68 -9.66 20.45
N SER A 188 0.49 -9.19 20.86
CA SER A 188 1.28 -9.84 21.91
C SER A 188 0.53 -9.79 23.25
N ILE A 189 -0.08 -8.66 23.59
CA ILE A 189 -0.94 -8.50 24.77
C ILE A 189 -2.20 -9.36 24.64
N GLY A 190 -2.86 -9.35 23.48
CA GLY A 190 -4.06 -10.14 23.22
C GLY A 190 -3.86 -11.66 23.32
N GLN A 191 -2.62 -12.15 23.18
CA GLN A 191 -2.29 -13.58 23.33
C GLN A 191 -1.94 -13.99 24.76
N LEU A 192 -1.69 -13.05 25.68
CA LEU A 192 -1.31 -13.37 27.07
C LEU A 192 -2.37 -14.21 27.81
N PRO A 193 -3.70 -13.93 27.73
CA PRO A 193 -4.70 -14.77 28.39
C PRO A 193 -4.71 -16.21 27.89
N ASN A 194 -4.51 -16.41 26.58
CA ASN A 194 -4.45 -17.74 25.98
C ASN A 194 -3.17 -18.50 26.37
N LEU A 195 -2.03 -17.80 26.39
CA LEU A 195 -0.74 -18.33 26.84
C LEU A 195 -0.79 -18.83 28.30
N PHE A 196 -1.57 -18.15 29.15
CA PHE A 196 -1.65 -18.43 30.59
C PHE A 196 -2.87 -19.30 31.00
N GLY A 197 -3.70 -19.75 30.06
CA GLY A 197 -4.87 -20.56 30.41
C GLY A 197 -6.06 -19.77 31.00
N ILE A 198 -6.00 -18.43 31.01
CA ILE A 198 -7.00 -17.57 31.64
C ILE A 198 -8.21 -17.46 30.70
N THR A 199 -9.41 -17.62 31.26
CA THR A 199 -10.70 -17.50 30.56
C THR A 199 -11.48 -16.28 31.05
N GLY A 200 -12.35 -15.72 30.19
CA GLY A 200 -13.21 -14.58 30.55
C GLY A 200 -12.59 -13.19 30.31
N VAL A 201 -11.41 -13.13 29.68
CA VAL A 201 -10.82 -11.87 29.22
C VAL A 201 -11.28 -11.62 27.78
N GLU A 202 -12.05 -10.55 27.55
CA GLU A 202 -12.47 -10.17 26.20
C GLU A 202 -11.32 -9.46 25.48
N THR A 203 -10.71 -10.13 24.52
CA THR A 203 -9.52 -9.64 23.79
C THR A 203 -9.86 -8.93 22.48
N ARG A 204 -11.11 -9.01 22.01
CA ARG A 204 -11.50 -8.49 20.69
C ARG A 204 -12.06 -7.08 20.74
N LEU A 205 -12.83 -6.76 21.79
CA LEU A 205 -13.45 -5.46 21.96
C LEU A 205 -12.59 -4.49 22.78
N ASN A 206 -11.85 -5.02 23.75
CA ASN A 206 -11.13 -4.18 24.69
C ASN A 206 -9.83 -3.62 24.10
N PRO A 207 -9.46 -2.38 24.44
CA PRO A 207 -8.17 -1.83 24.09
C PRO A 207 -7.03 -2.57 24.82
N PRO A 208 -5.79 -2.57 24.29
CA PRO A 208 -4.68 -3.35 24.83
C PRO A 208 -4.39 -3.10 26.31
N TYR A 209 -4.50 -1.85 26.77
CA TYR A 209 -4.26 -1.51 28.18
C TYR A 209 -5.26 -2.20 29.12
N ARG A 210 -6.52 -2.33 28.70
CA ARG A 210 -7.56 -2.98 29.49
C ARG A 210 -7.38 -4.49 29.50
N ILE A 211 -7.02 -5.08 28.37
CA ILE A 211 -6.64 -6.51 28.29
C ILE A 211 -5.49 -6.80 29.26
N LEU A 212 -4.50 -5.92 29.36
CA LEU A 212 -3.37 -6.08 30.27
C LEU A 212 -3.80 -6.02 31.73
N ILE A 213 -4.71 -5.09 32.09
CA ILE A 213 -5.27 -4.98 33.45
C ILE A 213 -6.07 -6.25 33.80
N ASP A 214 -6.96 -6.69 32.91
CA ASP A 214 -7.78 -7.89 33.11
C ASP A 214 -6.91 -9.15 33.19
N PHE A 215 -5.82 -9.21 32.42
CA PHE A 215 -4.82 -10.26 32.49
C PHE A 215 -4.12 -10.28 33.86
N CYS A 216 -3.65 -9.13 34.34
CA CYS A 216 -3.01 -9.01 35.66
C CYS A 216 -3.97 -9.41 36.78
N ALA A 217 -5.23 -8.99 36.70
CA ALA A 217 -6.28 -9.40 37.64
C ALA A 217 -6.59 -10.90 37.57
N GLY A 218 -6.42 -11.51 36.39
CA GLY A 218 -6.65 -12.93 36.14
C GLY A 218 -5.50 -13.87 36.50
N LEU A 219 -4.32 -13.37 36.89
CA LEU A 219 -3.15 -14.18 37.24
C LEU A 219 -3.42 -15.27 38.32
N PRO A 220 -4.26 -15.04 39.35
CA PRO A 220 -4.60 -16.09 40.31
C PRO A 220 -5.41 -17.26 39.71
N ARG A 221 -6.04 -17.08 38.55
CA ARG A 221 -6.90 -18.07 37.88
C ARG A 221 -6.16 -18.86 36.79
N THR A 222 -4.83 -18.84 36.84
CA THR A 222 -3.97 -19.51 35.85
C THR A 222 -4.09 -21.02 35.91
N LYS A 223 -3.96 -21.67 34.76
CA LYS A 223 -4.04 -23.13 34.60
C LYS A 223 -2.67 -23.73 34.24
N SER A 224 -2.60 -25.05 34.11
CA SER A 224 -1.38 -25.74 33.67
C SER A 224 -0.91 -25.33 32.26
N ASP A 225 -1.79 -24.69 31.47
CA ASP A 225 -1.47 -24.01 30.20
C ASP A 225 -0.23 -23.10 30.28
N VAL A 226 -0.02 -22.40 31.41
CA VAL A 226 1.13 -21.50 31.61
C VAL A 226 2.46 -22.22 31.40
N ALA A 227 2.60 -23.43 31.94
CA ALA A 227 3.83 -24.20 31.83
C ALA A 227 4.13 -24.53 30.36
N ILE A 228 3.12 -25.00 29.62
CA ILE A 228 3.24 -25.30 28.19
C ILE A 228 3.58 -24.04 27.40
N GLY A 229 2.87 -22.94 27.67
CA GLY A 229 3.07 -21.66 26.99
C GLY A 229 4.46 -21.07 27.20
N LEU A 230 4.90 -20.94 28.45
CA LEU A 230 6.20 -20.34 28.79
C LEU A 230 7.37 -21.22 28.33
N ILE A 231 7.28 -22.55 28.48
CA ILE A 231 8.32 -23.47 27.98
C ILE A 231 8.41 -23.38 26.44
N SER A 232 7.27 -23.36 25.75
CA SER A 232 7.23 -23.18 24.29
C SER A 232 7.86 -21.85 23.87
N LEU A 233 7.54 -20.75 24.57
CA LEU A 233 8.08 -19.43 24.28
C LEU A 233 9.60 -19.38 24.53
N ALA A 234 10.06 -19.94 25.65
CA ALA A 234 11.48 -20.05 25.99
C ALA A 234 12.24 -20.86 24.93
N PHE A 235 11.69 -22.02 24.52
CA PHE A 235 12.25 -22.85 23.45
C PHE A 235 12.36 -22.07 22.13
N LEU A 236 11.30 -21.39 21.70
CA LEU A 236 11.29 -20.64 20.45
C LEU A 236 12.33 -19.50 20.44
N TYR A 237 12.53 -18.80 21.55
CA TYR A 237 13.56 -17.78 21.66
C TYR A 237 14.97 -18.37 21.77
N ALA A 238 15.15 -19.44 22.54
CA ALA A 238 16.43 -20.14 22.66
C ALA A 238 16.92 -20.63 21.29
N VAL A 239 16.06 -21.29 20.50
CA VAL A 239 16.40 -21.74 19.15
C VAL A 239 16.65 -20.57 18.21
N LYS A 240 15.84 -19.50 18.28
CA LYS A 240 16.04 -18.30 17.44
C LYS A 240 17.41 -17.66 17.68
N TYR A 241 17.75 -17.38 18.94
CA TYR A 241 19.01 -16.70 19.27
C TYR A 241 20.21 -17.64 19.14
N GLY A 242 20.07 -18.91 19.54
CA GLY A 242 21.11 -19.93 19.39
C GLY A 242 21.47 -20.19 17.92
N CYS A 243 20.47 -20.36 17.04
CA CYS A 243 20.72 -20.54 15.61
C CYS A 243 21.28 -19.26 14.97
N ALA A 244 20.81 -18.07 15.37
CA ALA A 244 21.37 -16.81 14.86
C ALA A 244 22.82 -16.59 15.30
N TYR A 245 23.18 -17.01 16.51
CA TYR A 245 24.56 -17.00 16.99
C TYR A 245 25.42 -18.02 16.23
N GLY A 246 24.92 -19.25 16.03
CA GLY A 246 25.58 -20.29 15.24
C GLY A 246 25.81 -19.88 13.79
N GLU A 247 24.83 -19.20 13.17
CA GLU A 247 24.93 -18.65 11.81
C GLU A 247 26.09 -17.66 11.67
N LYS A 248 26.37 -16.86 12.71
CA LYS A 248 27.47 -15.90 12.74
C LYS A 248 28.83 -16.55 13.04
N ARG A 249 28.86 -17.58 13.89
CA ARG A 249 30.11 -18.20 14.37
C ARG A 249 30.67 -19.23 13.41
N SER A 250 29.83 -19.97 12.68
CA SER A 250 30.28 -21.06 11.82
C SER A 250 29.83 -20.87 10.37
N THR A 251 30.76 -20.46 9.50
CA THR A 251 30.51 -20.34 8.06
C THR A 251 30.19 -21.69 7.42
N LYS A 252 30.79 -22.79 7.92
CA LYS A 252 30.59 -24.15 7.38
C LYS A 252 29.16 -24.67 7.59
N TYR A 253 28.56 -24.43 8.75
CA TYR A 253 27.22 -24.94 9.10
C TYR A 253 26.10 -23.88 9.00
N LYS A 254 26.38 -22.75 8.35
CA LYS A 254 25.44 -21.63 8.21
C LYS A 254 24.05 -22.06 7.73
N LYS A 255 23.98 -22.90 6.70
CA LYS A 255 22.72 -23.41 6.13
C LYS A 255 21.94 -24.27 7.12
N VAL A 256 22.63 -25.11 7.89
CA VAL A 256 22.00 -25.99 8.89
C VAL A 256 21.37 -25.14 10.00
N PHE A 257 22.12 -24.19 10.56
CA PHE A 257 21.59 -23.27 11.57
C PHE A 257 20.42 -22.44 11.04
N PHE A 258 20.47 -22.01 9.77
CA PHE A 258 19.36 -21.32 9.12
C PHE A 258 18.09 -22.18 9.09
N PHE A 259 18.16 -23.40 8.54
CA PHE A 259 16.99 -24.29 8.46
C PHE A 259 16.48 -24.74 9.84
N CYS A 260 17.38 -25.08 10.78
CA CYS A 260 16.99 -25.38 12.16
C CYS A 260 16.26 -24.19 12.82
N GLY A 261 16.76 -22.98 12.60
CA GLY A 261 16.14 -21.75 13.09
C GLY A 261 14.75 -21.51 12.52
N ILE A 262 14.47 -21.96 11.30
CA ILE A 262 13.15 -21.85 10.65
C ILE A 262 12.19 -22.91 11.18
N LEU A 263 12.65 -24.17 11.25
CA LEU A 263 11.83 -25.31 11.64
C LEU A 263 11.39 -25.24 13.11
N ARG A 264 11.93 -24.32 13.92
CA ARG A 264 11.58 -24.12 15.33
C ARG A 264 10.07 -24.10 15.61
N TYR A 265 9.26 -23.49 14.75
CA TYR A 265 7.81 -23.42 14.96
C TYR A 265 7.16 -24.80 14.86
N ILE A 266 7.57 -25.57 13.87
CA ILE A 266 7.07 -26.93 13.62
C ILE A 266 7.56 -27.85 14.72
N ILE A 267 8.86 -27.78 15.06
CA ILE A 267 9.45 -28.59 16.13
C ILE A 267 8.72 -28.32 17.46
N CYS A 268 8.49 -27.05 17.79
CA CYS A 268 7.74 -26.66 18.98
C CYS A 268 6.34 -27.28 18.99
N ILE A 269 5.60 -27.19 17.88
CA ILE A 269 4.23 -27.72 17.79
C ILE A 269 4.22 -29.25 17.81
N ILE A 270 5.11 -29.92 17.08
CA ILE A 270 5.18 -31.39 17.09
C ILE A 270 5.49 -31.91 18.50
N VAL A 271 6.50 -31.35 19.16
CA VAL A 271 6.90 -31.79 20.51
C VAL A 271 5.79 -31.53 21.52
N THR A 272 5.20 -30.33 21.52
CA THR A 272 4.11 -30.00 22.46
C THR A 272 2.84 -30.81 22.19
N THR A 273 2.52 -31.10 20.93
CA THR A 273 1.39 -31.96 20.54
C THR A 273 1.63 -33.41 20.99
N PHE A 274 2.86 -33.92 20.84
CA PHE A 274 3.20 -35.26 21.29
C PHE A 274 3.11 -35.40 22.81
N ILE A 275 3.66 -34.42 23.55
CA ILE A 275 3.55 -34.37 25.02
C ILE A 275 2.07 -34.26 25.43
N SER A 276 1.30 -33.41 24.75
CA SER A 276 -0.13 -33.26 25.01
C SER A 276 -0.90 -34.56 24.77
N TRP A 277 -0.61 -35.27 23.69
CA TRP A 277 -1.19 -36.57 23.40
C TRP A 277 -0.84 -37.61 24.48
N LEU A 278 0.42 -37.66 24.94
CA LEU A 278 0.84 -38.56 26.02
C LEU A 278 0.08 -38.34 27.33
N ILE A 279 -0.26 -37.09 27.65
CA ILE A 279 -1.01 -36.72 28.84
C ILE A 279 -2.50 -37.03 28.66
N LEU A 280 -3.07 -36.71 27.49
CA LEU A 280 -4.50 -36.79 27.23
C LEU A 280 -4.99 -38.17 26.83
N ARG A 281 -4.12 -39.08 26.35
CA ARG A 281 -4.53 -40.41 25.84
C ARG A 281 -5.34 -41.26 26.82
N ASN A 282 -5.18 -41.03 28.14
CA ASN A 282 -5.89 -41.76 29.19
C ASN A 282 -7.15 -41.04 29.69
N ILE A 283 -7.43 -39.83 29.20
CA ILE A 283 -8.55 -38.99 29.65
C ILE A 283 -9.57 -38.93 28.52
N THR A 284 -10.73 -39.55 28.72
CA THR A 284 -11.80 -39.61 27.71
C THR A 284 -12.73 -38.40 27.76
N ASP A 285 -12.89 -37.77 28.94
CA ASP A 285 -13.76 -36.60 29.10
C ASP A 285 -12.99 -35.29 28.87
N GLU A 286 -13.41 -34.53 27.85
CA GLU A 286 -12.82 -33.23 27.49
C GLU A 286 -12.88 -32.21 28.63
N LYS A 287 -13.86 -32.31 29.55
CA LYS A 287 -14.00 -31.36 30.67
C LYS A 287 -12.91 -31.51 31.72
N LEU A 288 -12.30 -32.70 31.80
CA LEU A 288 -11.23 -33.01 32.75
C LEU A 288 -9.84 -32.69 32.21
N PHE A 289 -9.74 -32.10 31.01
CA PHE A 289 -8.45 -31.76 30.43
C PHE A 289 -7.71 -30.72 31.29
N PRO A 290 -6.43 -30.97 31.65
CA PRO A 290 -5.66 -30.08 32.52
C PRO A 290 -5.33 -28.74 31.85
N PHE A 291 -5.34 -28.69 30.53
CA PHE A 291 -5.05 -27.51 29.69
C PHE A 291 -5.92 -27.51 28.43
N ARG A 292 -5.99 -26.36 27.75
CA ARG A 292 -6.84 -26.18 26.56
C ARG A 292 -6.16 -26.69 25.29
N VAL A 293 -6.91 -27.40 24.46
CA VAL A 293 -6.48 -27.86 23.13
C VAL A 293 -7.35 -27.29 22.01
N VAL A 294 -6.87 -27.41 20.77
CA VAL A 294 -7.56 -26.90 19.57
C VAL A 294 -8.89 -27.64 19.29
N LYS A 295 -9.00 -28.91 19.68
CA LYS A 295 -10.16 -29.79 19.44
C LYS A 295 -10.31 -30.21 17.98
N LYS A 296 -11.48 -30.75 17.62
CA LYS A 296 -11.74 -31.41 16.35
C LYS A 296 -11.60 -30.45 15.17
N VAL A 297 -10.68 -30.78 14.26
CA VAL A 297 -10.50 -30.10 12.97
C VAL A 297 -11.01 -31.02 11.86
N PRO A 298 -11.95 -30.58 11.00
CA PRO A 298 -12.48 -31.39 9.92
C PRO A 298 -11.39 -31.73 8.89
N ARG A 299 -11.45 -32.96 8.35
CA ARG A 299 -10.59 -33.41 7.25
C ARG A 299 -10.99 -32.73 5.95
N GLY A 300 -10.01 -32.21 5.21
CA GLY A 300 -10.22 -31.65 3.88
C GLY A 300 -10.95 -30.29 3.85
N LEU A 301 -11.46 -29.95 2.66
CA LEU A 301 -12.17 -28.70 2.39
C LEU A 301 -13.69 -28.89 2.53
N ASN A 302 -14.20 -28.95 3.77
CA ASN A 302 -15.62 -29.25 4.03
C ASN A 302 -16.53 -28.02 4.03
N HIS A 303 -15.95 -26.82 3.96
CA HIS A 303 -16.68 -25.55 4.05
C HIS A 303 -16.77 -24.82 2.71
N VAL A 304 -16.80 -25.57 1.61
CA VAL A 304 -17.05 -25.03 0.27
C VAL A 304 -18.53 -24.65 0.19
N LYS A 305 -18.81 -23.35 0.25
CA LYS A 305 -20.17 -22.80 0.23
C LYS A 305 -20.18 -21.41 -0.36
N VAL A 306 -21.33 -21.01 -0.91
CA VAL A 306 -21.55 -19.64 -1.36
C VAL A 306 -21.58 -18.72 -0.12
N PRO A 307 -20.85 -17.60 -0.09
CA PRO A 307 -20.94 -16.62 0.99
C PRO A 307 -22.37 -16.09 1.15
N ASN A 308 -22.76 -15.74 2.38
CA ASN A 308 -24.10 -15.24 2.59
C ASN A 308 -24.22 -13.79 2.06
N PHE A 309 -25.15 -13.59 1.13
CA PHE A 309 -25.43 -12.31 0.47
C PHE A 309 -26.74 -11.67 0.92
N GLU A 310 -27.25 -12.05 2.09
CA GLU A 310 -28.45 -11.46 2.65
C GLU A 310 -28.30 -9.93 2.78
N PRO A 311 -29.23 -9.12 2.25
CA PRO A 311 -29.06 -7.65 2.15
C PRO A 311 -28.73 -6.98 3.49
N GLN A 312 -29.27 -7.51 4.59
CA GLN A 312 -29.01 -7.01 5.93
C GLN A 312 -27.54 -7.20 6.33
N LEU A 313 -26.97 -8.39 6.09
CA LEU A 313 -25.58 -8.71 6.42
C LEU A 313 -24.64 -7.89 5.55
N VAL A 314 -24.97 -7.78 4.26
CA VAL A 314 -24.23 -6.96 3.31
C VAL A 314 -24.17 -5.52 3.79
N ASN A 315 -25.30 -4.90 4.15
CA ASN A 315 -25.34 -3.52 4.63
C ASN A 315 -24.47 -3.31 5.88
N ALA A 316 -24.54 -4.21 6.86
CA ALA A 316 -23.72 -4.13 8.07
C ALA A 316 -22.22 -4.30 7.78
N VAL A 317 -21.86 -5.19 6.86
CA VAL A 317 -20.47 -5.39 6.40
C VAL A 317 -19.95 -4.13 5.71
N PHE A 318 -20.73 -3.52 4.82
CA PHE A 318 -20.31 -2.34 4.05
C PHE A 318 -19.96 -1.12 4.92
N LYS A 319 -20.57 -0.97 6.09
CA LYS A 319 -20.21 0.08 7.06
C LYS A 319 -18.77 -0.08 7.58
N SER A 320 -18.28 -1.31 7.75
CA SER A 320 -16.96 -1.58 8.36
C SER A 320 -15.88 -2.00 7.35
N ILE A 321 -16.24 -2.31 6.11
CA ILE A 321 -15.33 -2.93 5.14
C ILE A 321 -14.20 -2.01 4.64
N HIS A 322 -14.40 -0.69 4.68
CA HIS A 322 -13.44 0.29 4.17
C HIS A 322 -12.06 0.18 4.84
N ILE A 323 -12.04 -0.03 6.17
CA ILE A 323 -10.80 -0.23 6.94
C ILE A 323 -10.09 -1.52 6.50
N ILE A 324 -10.86 -2.59 6.28
CA ILE A 324 -10.36 -3.90 5.88
C ILE A 324 -9.71 -3.83 4.50
N VAL A 325 -10.36 -3.20 3.53
CA VAL A 325 -9.82 -3.01 2.17
C VAL A 325 -8.54 -2.17 2.23
N LEU A 326 -8.59 -1.01 2.90
CA LEU A 326 -7.45 -0.10 2.99
C LEU A 326 -6.23 -0.82 3.57
N ILE A 327 -6.40 -1.51 4.70
CA ILE A 327 -5.30 -2.20 5.36
C ILE A 327 -4.83 -3.42 4.57
N SER A 328 -5.74 -4.19 3.97
CA SER A 328 -5.40 -5.33 3.11
C SER A 328 -4.45 -4.91 1.98
N LEU A 329 -4.81 -3.85 1.26
CA LEU A 329 -4.05 -3.32 0.12
C LEU A 329 -2.75 -2.65 0.57
N LEU A 330 -2.80 -1.86 1.64
CA LEU A 330 -1.63 -1.21 2.21
C LEU A 330 -0.59 -2.25 2.67
N GLU A 331 -1.00 -3.26 3.44
CA GLU A 331 -0.11 -4.33 3.91
C GLU A 331 0.51 -5.06 2.71
N HIS A 332 -0.32 -5.47 1.75
CA HIS A 332 0.12 -6.22 0.58
C HIS A 332 1.14 -5.46 -0.28
N ILE A 333 0.82 -4.24 -0.70
CA ILE A 333 1.66 -3.44 -1.61
C ILE A 333 2.96 -3.03 -0.91
N SER A 334 2.90 -2.71 0.38
CA SER A 334 4.09 -2.34 1.16
C SER A 334 5.09 -3.49 1.22
N ILE A 335 4.61 -4.71 1.46
CA ILE A 335 5.44 -5.92 1.46
C ILE A 335 6.00 -6.17 0.06
N ALA A 336 5.15 -6.12 -0.96
CA ALA A 336 5.55 -6.41 -2.34
C ALA A 336 6.68 -5.47 -2.79
N LYS A 337 6.48 -4.15 -2.63
CA LYS A 337 7.51 -3.14 -2.95
C LYS A 337 8.79 -3.32 -2.15
N SER A 338 8.68 -3.65 -0.85
CA SER A 338 9.85 -3.89 0.00
C SER A 338 10.72 -5.02 -0.54
N PHE A 339 10.11 -6.16 -0.89
CA PHE A 339 10.84 -7.30 -1.46
C PHE A 339 11.30 -7.06 -2.90
N GLY A 340 10.53 -6.34 -3.72
CA GLY A 340 10.98 -5.88 -5.03
C GLY A 340 12.26 -5.05 -4.96
N ARG A 341 12.35 -4.14 -3.97
CA ARG A 341 13.56 -3.35 -3.74
C ARG A 341 14.73 -4.17 -3.19
N ILE A 342 14.47 -5.13 -2.29
CA ILE A 342 15.52 -5.97 -1.68
C ILE A 342 16.13 -6.94 -2.71
N ASN A 343 15.30 -7.48 -3.61
CA ASN A 343 15.69 -8.53 -4.56
C ASN A 343 15.81 -8.02 -6.00
N ASP A 344 15.85 -6.70 -6.18
CA ASP A 344 16.09 -6.00 -7.45
C ASP A 344 15.14 -6.40 -8.60
N TYR A 345 13.83 -6.30 -8.36
CA TYR A 345 12.81 -6.42 -9.41
C TYR A 345 11.66 -5.43 -9.25
N LYS A 346 11.05 -5.07 -10.38
CA LYS A 346 9.93 -4.13 -10.42
C LYS A 346 8.61 -4.83 -10.08
N VAL A 347 7.95 -4.35 -9.04
CA VAL A 347 6.60 -4.75 -8.66
C VAL A 347 5.59 -3.79 -9.29
N GLN A 348 4.52 -4.32 -9.87
CA GLN A 348 3.43 -3.51 -10.40
C GLN A 348 2.26 -3.46 -9.41
N PRO A 349 2.01 -2.32 -8.73
CA PRO A 349 0.99 -2.25 -7.67
C PRO A 349 -0.41 -2.66 -8.13
N SER A 350 -0.87 -2.16 -9.28
CA SER A 350 -2.22 -2.48 -9.80
C SER A 350 -2.40 -3.98 -10.05
N GLN A 351 -1.35 -4.67 -10.51
CA GLN A 351 -1.38 -6.10 -10.77
C GLN A 351 -1.40 -6.93 -9.48
N GLU A 352 -0.64 -6.51 -8.47
CA GLU A 352 -0.69 -7.09 -7.12
C GLU A 352 -2.09 -6.94 -6.50
N ILE A 353 -2.74 -5.78 -6.69
CA ILE A 353 -4.11 -5.52 -6.24
C ILE A 353 -5.12 -6.46 -6.95
N ILE A 354 -4.96 -6.71 -8.25
CA ILE A 354 -5.78 -7.70 -8.97
C ILE A 354 -5.58 -9.10 -8.36
N ALA A 355 -4.32 -9.50 -8.11
CA ALA A 355 -4.00 -10.81 -7.58
C ALA A 355 -4.64 -11.07 -6.20
N ILE A 356 -4.58 -10.10 -5.28
CA ILE A 356 -5.23 -10.22 -3.96
C ILE A 356 -6.76 -10.15 -4.06
N GLY A 357 -7.30 -9.33 -4.98
CA GLY A 357 -8.73 -9.22 -5.24
C GLY A 357 -9.34 -10.55 -5.68
N ILE A 358 -8.79 -11.15 -6.74
CA ILE A 358 -9.23 -12.46 -7.24
C ILE A 358 -9.07 -13.54 -6.18
N THR A 359 -7.96 -13.53 -5.45
CA THR A 359 -7.69 -14.50 -4.38
C THR A 359 -8.78 -14.48 -3.30
N ASN A 360 -9.19 -13.28 -2.86
CA ASN A 360 -10.21 -13.15 -1.81
C ASN A 360 -11.62 -13.43 -2.34
N VAL A 361 -11.94 -13.02 -3.58
CA VAL A 361 -13.22 -13.37 -4.22
C VAL A 361 -13.36 -14.89 -4.32
N ILE A 362 -12.42 -15.58 -4.94
CA ILE A 362 -12.49 -17.04 -5.10
C ILE A 362 -12.37 -17.75 -3.75
N GLY A 363 -11.51 -17.25 -2.85
CA GLY A 363 -11.31 -17.83 -1.53
C GLY A 363 -12.56 -17.83 -0.66
N SER A 364 -13.40 -16.81 -0.76
CA SER A 364 -14.65 -16.75 0.01
C SER A 364 -15.56 -17.97 -0.22
N PHE A 365 -15.58 -18.53 -1.45
CA PHE A 365 -16.35 -19.74 -1.79
C PHE A 365 -15.75 -21.03 -1.19
N LEU A 366 -14.47 -21.00 -0.80
CA LEU A 366 -13.74 -22.13 -0.23
C LEU A 366 -13.60 -22.01 1.30
N GLY A 367 -14.33 -21.09 1.93
CA GLY A 367 -14.25 -20.84 3.36
C GLY A 367 -12.97 -20.10 3.78
N ALA A 368 -12.36 -19.32 2.88
CA ALA A 368 -11.25 -18.44 3.26
C ALA A 368 -11.75 -17.15 3.91
N ILE A 369 -11.01 -16.69 4.91
CA ILE A 369 -11.07 -15.31 5.41
C ILE A 369 -10.18 -14.41 4.56
N THR A 370 -10.35 -13.09 4.69
CA THR A 370 -9.58 -12.10 3.93
C THR A 370 -8.08 -12.35 4.08
N ALA A 371 -7.45 -12.71 2.97
CA ALA A 371 -6.03 -13.03 2.90
C ALA A 371 -5.25 -11.85 2.32
N THR A 372 -4.02 -11.68 2.80
CA THR A 372 -3.09 -10.66 2.30
C THR A 372 -1.64 -11.16 2.37
N GLY A 373 -0.71 -10.33 1.89
CA GLY A 373 0.72 -10.59 1.94
C GLY A 373 1.24 -10.61 3.38
N SER A 374 2.22 -11.47 3.68
CA SER A 374 2.74 -11.61 5.04
C SER A 374 4.23 -11.35 5.15
N PHE A 375 4.63 -10.34 5.93
CA PHE A 375 6.04 -9.98 6.13
C PHE A 375 6.91 -11.16 6.57
N SER A 376 6.50 -11.89 7.61
CA SER A 376 7.29 -12.97 8.20
C SER A 376 7.49 -14.15 7.23
N ARG A 377 6.44 -14.52 6.49
CA ARG A 377 6.46 -15.63 5.53
C ARG A 377 7.18 -15.25 4.24
N SER A 378 6.95 -14.04 3.72
CA SER A 378 7.65 -13.54 2.53
C SER A 378 9.15 -13.35 2.80
N ALA A 379 9.53 -12.88 3.99
CA ALA A 379 10.94 -12.81 4.40
C ALA A 379 11.59 -14.19 4.43
N LEU A 380 10.87 -15.19 4.95
CA LEU A 380 11.34 -16.57 4.97
C LEU A 380 11.49 -17.13 3.55
N LYS A 381 10.48 -16.95 2.71
CA LYS A 381 10.46 -17.39 1.31
C LYS A 381 11.61 -16.79 0.51
N SER A 382 11.84 -15.48 0.67
CA SER A 382 12.96 -14.77 0.05
C SER A 382 14.32 -15.29 0.54
N ARG A 383 14.50 -15.45 1.86
CA ARG A 383 15.76 -15.99 2.43
C ARG A 383 16.02 -17.45 2.05
N ALA A 384 14.96 -18.23 1.78
CA ALA A 384 15.08 -19.61 1.29
C ALA A 384 15.50 -19.69 -0.19
N GLY A 385 15.63 -18.55 -0.89
CA GLY A 385 16.14 -18.50 -2.26
C GLY A 385 15.09 -18.76 -3.32
N VAL A 386 13.83 -18.39 -3.08
CA VAL A 386 12.73 -18.53 -4.04
C VAL A 386 13.05 -17.89 -5.40
N ARG A 387 12.67 -18.59 -6.47
CA ARG A 387 12.92 -18.18 -7.85
C ARG A 387 11.65 -17.66 -8.52
N THR A 388 10.50 -18.27 -8.27
CA THR A 388 9.25 -17.85 -8.90
C THR A 388 8.05 -17.85 -7.93
N PRO A 389 6.94 -17.17 -8.29
CA PRO A 389 5.69 -17.25 -7.53
C PRO A 389 5.15 -18.69 -7.37
N LEU A 390 5.54 -19.63 -8.25
CA LEU A 390 5.09 -21.03 -8.25
C LEU A 390 5.44 -21.78 -6.96
N SER A 391 6.45 -21.32 -6.21
CA SER A 391 6.74 -21.80 -4.85
C SER A 391 5.55 -21.69 -3.88
N GLY A 392 4.56 -20.83 -4.17
CA GLY A 392 3.28 -20.82 -3.45
C GLY A 392 2.53 -22.14 -3.59
N VAL A 393 2.53 -22.75 -4.79
CA VAL A 393 1.81 -24.01 -5.04
C VAL A 393 2.41 -25.15 -4.21
N SER A 394 3.73 -25.26 -4.12
CA SER A 394 4.36 -26.28 -3.25
C SER A 394 4.05 -26.07 -1.77
N SER A 395 3.93 -24.82 -1.33
CA SER A 395 3.44 -24.49 0.01
C SER A 395 1.99 -24.94 0.22
N ALA A 396 1.12 -24.66 -0.77
CA ALA A 396 -0.28 -25.04 -0.76
C ALA A 396 -0.47 -26.57 -0.75
N THR A 397 0.34 -27.31 -1.51
CA THR A 397 0.37 -28.78 -1.51
C THR A 397 0.64 -29.34 -0.10
N LEU A 398 1.56 -28.73 0.64
CA LEU A 398 1.82 -29.14 2.01
C LEU A 398 0.66 -28.82 2.96
N VAL A 399 0.01 -27.67 2.80
CA VAL A 399 -1.17 -27.30 3.61
C VAL A 399 -2.34 -28.24 3.34
N ILE A 400 -2.63 -28.56 2.08
CA ILE A 400 -3.73 -29.49 1.76
C ILE A 400 -3.42 -30.90 2.25
N LEU A 401 -2.17 -31.37 2.12
CA LEU A 401 -1.73 -32.65 2.68
C LEU A 401 -1.95 -32.68 4.21
N ALA A 402 -1.62 -31.59 4.89
CA ALA A 402 -1.84 -31.46 6.33
C ALA A 402 -3.35 -31.52 6.70
N LEU A 403 -4.23 -30.90 5.90
CA LEU A 403 -5.69 -30.96 6.09
C LEU A 403 -6.28 -32.38 5.92
N TYR A 404 -5.67 -33.22 5.08
CA TYR A 404 -6.13 -34.59 4.90
C TYR A 404 -5.49 -35.58 5.88
N VAL A 405 -4.21 -35.41 6.19
CA VAL A 405 -3.42 -36.40 6.96
C VAL A 405 -3.26 -36.02 8.43
N LEU A 406 -2.98 -34.76 8.74
CA LEU A 406 -2.54 -34.32 10.09
C LEU A 406 -3.67 -33.85 11.00
N THR A 407 -4.92 -33.81 10.53
CA THR A 407 -6.08 -33.37 11.34
C THR A 407 -6.30 -34.16 12.64
N PRO A 408 -6.03 -35.47 12.76
CA PRO A 408 -6.11 -36.15 14.05
C PRO A 408 -5.07 -35.63 15.05
N ALA A 409 -3.88 -35.28 14.57
CA ALA A 409 -2.84 -34.69 15.42
C ALA A 409 -3.22 -33.27 15.85
N PHE A 410 -3.90 -32.51 14.99
CA PHE A 410 -4.34 -31.14 15.30
C PHE A 410 -5.25 -31.05 16.53
N PHE A 411 -6.01 -32.10 16.82
CA PHE A 411 -6.85 -32.18 18.02
C PHE A 411 -6.07 -31.92 19.30
N TYR A 412 -4.86 -32.48 19.39
CA TYR A 412 -4.01 -32.46 20.58
C TYR A 412 -3.09 -31.23 20.65
N ILE A 413 -3.20 -30.26 19.74
CA ILE A 413 -2.37 -29.06 19.81
C ILE A 413 -2.80 -28.22 21.03
N PRO A 414 -1.89 -27.92 21.99
CA PRO A 414 -2.21 -27.02 23.10
C PRO A 414 -2.42 -25.59 22.61
N GLN A 415 -3.48 -24.93 23.07
CA GLN A 415 -3.75 -23.53 22.72
C GLN A 415 -2.63 -22.59 23.21
N ALA A 416 -2.04 -22.88 24.37
CA ALA A 416 -0.92 -22.12 24.92
C ALA A 416 0.33 -22.17 24.01
N ALA A 417 0.62 -23.33 23.41
CA ALA A 417 1.73 -23.47 22.46
C ALA A 417 1.49 -22.66 21.18
N LEU A 418 0.23 -22.64 20.68
CA LEU A 418 -0.17 -21.83 19.54
C LEU A 418 0.00 -20.33 19.83
N SER A 419 -0.42 -19.86 21.01
CA SER A 419 -0.21 -18.48 21.44
C SER A 419 1.27 -18.11 21.55
N ALA A 420 2.13 -19.01 22.07
CA ALA A 420 3.58 -18.80 22.09
C ALA A 420 4.16 -18.64 20.67
N VAL A 421 3.71 -19.47 19.72
CA VAL A 421 4.10 -19.36 18.30
C VAL A 421 3.67 -18.01 17.71
N ILE A 422 2.44 -17.56 17.97
CA ILE A 422 1.94 -16.26 17.50
C ILE A 422 2.78 -15.11 18.07
N ILE A 423 2.97 -15.07 19.39
CA ILE A 423 3.76 -14.03 20.07
C ILE A 423 5.17 -13.96 19.46
N GLN A 424 5.84 -15.11 19.32
CA GLN A 424 7.18 -15.13 18.77
C GLN A 424 7.22 -14.71 17.29
N ALA A 425 6.21 -15.09 16.50
CA ALA A 425 6.12 -14.74 15.09
C ALA A 425 5.91 -13.23 14.86
N VAL A 426 5.07 -12.57 15.66
CA VAL A 426 4.81 -11.13 15.54
C VAL A 426 5.93 -10.28 16.15
N MET A 427 6.57 -10.73 17.23
CA MET A 427 7.68 -10.00 17.85
C MET A 427 8.90 -9.85 16.95
N VAL A 428 9.04 -10.70 15.92
CA VAL A 428 10.07 -10.54 14.87
C VAL A 428 9.80 -9.34 13.96
N LEU A 429 8.55 -8.88 13.86
CA LEU A 429 8.14 -7.74 13.03
C LEU A 429 8.30 -6.39 13.75
N LEU A 430 8.53 -6.39 15.07
CA LEU A 430 8.69 -5.15 15.83
C LEU A 430 9.87 -4.33 15.28
N SER A 431 9.59 -3.06 14.96
CA SER A 431 10.62 -2.14 14.47
C SER A 431 11.79 -2.06 15.44
N ARG A 432 13.02 -2.16 14.92
CA ARG A 432 14.21 -2.02 15.76
C ARG A 432 14.25 -0.64 16.42
N PRO A 433 14.66 -0.53 17.70
CA PRO A 433 14.78 0.76 18.39
C PRO A 433 15.65 1.78 17.63
N SER A 434 16.66 1.31 16.90
CA SER A 434 17.51 2.16 16.05
C SER A 434 16.72 2.89 14.96
N TYR A 435 15.71 2.26 14.37
CA TYR A 435 14.88 2.89 13.35
C TYR A 435 13.96 3.96 13.94
N ILE A 436 13.40 3.71 15.13
CA ILE A 436 12.61 4.69 15.88
C ILE A 436 13.47 5.89 16.26
N ARG A 437 14.72 5.64 16.71
CA ARG A 437 15.71 6.68 16.99
C ARG A 437 15.99 7.52 15.74
N THR A 438 16.23 6.90 14.59
CA THR A 438 16.40 7.61 13.30
C THR A 438 15.16 8.42 12.92
N LEU A 439 13.94 7.90 13.10
CA LEU A 439 12.70 8.65 12.83
C LEU A 439 12.56 9.89 13.73
N TYR A 440 12.93 9.76 15.01
CA TYR A 440 12.92 10.84 15.98
C TYR A 440 13.94 11.93 15.62
N TYR A 441 15.19 11.56 15.33
CA TYR A 441 16.23 12.53 14.94
C TYR A 441 15.98 13.18 13.58
N ASN A 442 15.40 12.45 12.62
CA ASN A 442 15.08 13.00 11.31
C ASN A 442 13.83 13.91 11.35
N GLY A 443 13.20 14.08 12.52
CA GLY A 443 12.05 14.95 12.70
C GLY A 443 10.89 14.63 11.78
N ILE A 444 10.78 13.41 11.23
CA ILE A 444 9.92 13.13 10.07
C ILE A 444 8.45 13.43 10.33
N PHE A 445 7.96 13.34 11.57
CA PHE A 445 6.59 13.74 11.89
C PHE A 445 6.40 15.27 11.90
N ALA A 446 7.36 16.01 12.47
CA ALA A 446 7.36 17.47 12.44
C ALA A 446 7.65 18.00 11.03
N SER A 447 8.57 17.37 10.30
CA SER A 447 8.96 17.69 8.93
C SER A 447 7.87 17.31 7.93
N TRP A 448 7.15 16.19 8.10
CA TRP A 448 6.01 15.85 7.25
C TRP A 448 4.82 16.76 7.53
N GLY A 449 4.48 17.02 8.80
CA GLY A 449 3.43 17.98 9.17
C GLY A 449 3.75 19.39 8.68
N PHE A 450 4.97 19.86 8.93
CA PHE A 450 5.46 21.16 8.46
C PHE A 450 5.55 21.21 6.93
N SER A 451 6.10 20.19 6.27
CA SER A 451 6.19 20.15 4.81
C SER A 451 4.83 20.01 4.14
N PHE A 452 3.86 19.33 4.77
CA PHE A 452 2.49 19.26 4.28
C PHE A 452 1.77 20.60 4.42
N ILE A 453 1.93 21.28 5.56
CA ILE A 453 1.41 22.63 5.79
C ILE A 453 2.07 23.65 4.85
N VAL A 454 3.39 23.61 4.69
CA VAL A 454 4.15 24.48 3.77
C VAL A 454 3.79 24.19 2.33
N LEU A 455 3.56 22.93 1.95
CA LEU A 455 3.14 22.56 0.60
C LEU A 455 1.70 23.05 0.34
N LEU A 456 0.77 22.86 1.28
CA LEU A 456 -0.58 23.43 1.16
C LEU A 456 -0.56 24.96 1.11
N ALA A 457 0.28 25.61 1.92
CA ALA A 457 0.43 27.05 1.95
C ALA A 457 1.04 27.61 0.65
N ARG A 458 2.09 26.96 0.12
CA ARG A 458 2.67 27.31 -1.19
C ARG A 458 1.70 27.05 -2.33
N MET A 459 1.01 25.92 -2.30
CA MET A 459 0.05 25.56 -3.33
C MET A 459 -1.14 26.52 -3.36
N ALA A 460 -1.54 27.09 -2.22
CA ALA A 460 -2.59 28.11 -2.11
C ALA A 460 -2.08 29.54 -2.36
N ARG A 461 -0.81 29.84 -2.05
CA ARG A 461 -0.17 31.16 -2.21
C ARG A 461 1.19 31.02 -2.90
N PRO A 462 1.19 30.76 -4.21
CA PRO A 462 2.42 30.68 -4.99
C PRO A 462 3.10 32.05 -5.06
N ARG A 463 4.42 32.05 -5.24
CA ARG A 463 5.18 33.29 -5.44
C ARG A 463 4.96 33.83 -6.85
N VAL A 464 4.68 35.12 -6.95
CA VAL A 464 4.58 35.87 -8.20
C VAL A 464 5.77 36.81 -8.25
N ASP A 465 6.73 36.55 -9.15
CA ASP A 465 7.90 37.40 -9.30
C ASP A 465 7.64 38.44 -10.39
N THR A 466 7.88 39.71 -10.08
CA THR A 466 7.89 40.81 -11.05
C THR A 466 9.27 40.90 -11.69
N LEU A 467 9.31 40.93 -13.02
CA LEU A 467 10.56 40.92 -13.76
C LEU A 467 10.97 42.34 -14.16
N GLY A 468 12.24 42.66 -13.93
CA GLY A 468 12.92 43.83 -14.48
C GLY A 468 13.86 43.45 -15.60
N ARG A 469 14.37 44.46 -16.31
CA ARG A 469 15.33 44.27 -17.41
C ARG A 469 16.75 44.40 -16.88
N LEU A 470 17.59 43.43 -17.23
CA LEU A 470 19.03 43.48 -17.03
C LEU A 470 19.68 43.57 -18.42
N ALA A 471 20.41 44.67 -18.68
CA ALA A 471 21.18 44.78 -19.91
C ALA A 471 22.33 43.76 -19.87
N LEU A 472 22.31 42.77 -20.76
CA LEU A 472 23.44 41.85 -20.89
C LEU A 472 24.60 42.64 -21.51
N ALA A 473 25.63 42.94 -20.71
CA ALA A 473 26.88 43.42 -21.26
C ALA A 473 27.36 42.38 -22.27
N THR A 474 27.49 42.78 -23.54
CA THR A 474 27.90 41.92 -24.64
C THR A 474 29.19 41.20 -24.23
N PHE A 475 29.07 39.91 -23.85
CA PHE A 475 30.23 39.07 -23.62
C PHE A 475 30.96 39.01 -24.94
N ASN A 476 32.11 39.69 -24.99
CA ASN A 476 32.87 39.97 -26.19
C ASN A 476 33.56 38.66 -26.67
N ARG A 477 32.77 37.71 -27.17
CA ARG A 477 33.28 36.59 -27.95
C ARG A 477 33.57 37.18 -29.33
N LYS A 478 34.85 37.35 -29.65
CA LYS A 478 35.35 37.67 -30.98
C LYS A 478 34.68 36.75 -32.01
N SER A 479 33.59 37.21 -32.61
CA SER A 479 33.07 36.71 -33.88
C SER A 479 32.22 37.81 -34.48
N ASP A 480 32.75 38.33 -35.58
CA ASP A 480 32.07 38.94 -36.71
C ASP A 480 31.18 40.17 -36.55
N LYS A 481 31.66 41.21 -37.24
CA LYS A 481 30.94 42.40 -37.65
C LYS A 481 29.75 42.00 -38.52
N SER A 482 28.55 42.34 -38.07
CA SER A 482 27.43 42.93 -38.84
C SER A 482 26.08 42.44 -38.31
N ASP A 483 25.46 43.20 -37.41
CA ASP A 483 24.04 43.61 -37.53
C ASP A 483 23.69 44.55 -36.37
N ASP A 484 22.72 45.44 -36.61
CA ASP A 484 22.19 46.41 -35.64
C ASP A 484 21.94 45.76 -34.28
N SER A 485 22.75 46.11 -33.28
CA SER A 485 22.75 45.44 -31.99
C SER A 485 21.54 45.88 -31.17
N ILE A 486 20.40 45.23 -31.37
CA ILE A 486 19.28 45.29 -30.42
C ILE A 486 19.87 44.91 -29.05
N PRO A 487 19.77 45.76 -28.02
CA PRO A 487 20.26 45.41 -26.68
C PRO A 487 19.50 44.17 -26.20
N LYS A 488 20.20 43.04 -26.09
CA LYS A 488 19.63 41.81 -25.53
C LYS A 488 19.46 42.03 -24.02
N TYR A 489 18.22 42.16 -23.58
CA TYR A 489 17.87 42.23 -22.16
C TYR A 489 17.55 40.84 -21.63
N ALA A 490 18.09 40.49 -20.47
CA ALA A 490 17.59 39.36 -19.70
C ALA A 490 16.53 39.85 -18.72
N PHE A 491 15.41 39.15 -18.62
CA PHE A 491 14.37 39.47 -17.64
C PHE A 491 14.61 38.69 -16.34
N VAL A 492 14.81 39.43 -15.25
CA VAL A 492 15.26 38.91 -13.95
C VAL A 492 14.35 39.46 -12.86
N PRO A 493 14.06 38.72 -11.77
CA PRO A 493 13.22 39.23 -10.69
C PRO A 493 13.76 40.56 -10.12
N LEU A 494 12.89 41.57 -10.00
CA LEU A 494 13.22 42.91 -9.50
C LEU A 494 13.80 42.89 -8.07
N GLU A 495 13.43 41.90 -7.28
CA GLU A 495 13.81 41.75 -5.87
C GLU A 495 14.98 40.78 -5.64
N ASP A 496 15.61 40.24 -6.70
CA ASP A 496 16.71 39.29 -6.54
C ASP A 496 17.98 40.01 -6.01
N PRO A 497 18.48 39.66 -4.80
CA PRO A 497 19.63 40.33 -4.18
C PRO A 497 20.95 40.12 -4.94
N SER A 498 20.96 39.21 -5.92
CA SER A 498 22.13 38.87 -6.71
C SER A 498 22.45 39.90 -7.81
N PHE A 499 21.49 40.78 -8.16
CA PHE A 499 21.62 41.73 -9.26
C PHE A 499 21.45 43.17 -8.75
N THR A 500 22.48 44.00 -8.92
CA THR A 500 22.51 45.38 -8.38
C THR A 500 22.01 46.44 -9.37
N THR A 501 21.85 46.09 -10.65
CA THR A 501 21.41 46.99 -11.74
C THR A 501 20.30 46.36 -12.57
N VAL A 502 19.16 46.12 -11.94
CA VAL A 502 17.92 45.73 -12.62
C VAL A 502 17.09 46.99 -12.84
N GLU A 503 16.82 47.34 -14.10
CA GLU A 503 15.96 48.47 -14.44
C GLU A 503 14.50 48.01 -14.54
N THR A 504 13.55 48.88 -14.20
CA THR A 504 12.14 48.59 -14.43
C THR A 504 11.83 48.55 -15.95
N PRO A 505 10.87 47.71 -16.37
CA PRO A 505 10.42 47.70 -17.77
C PRO A 505 9.88 49.09 -18.20
N PRO A 506 9.84 49.38 -19.51
CA PRO A 506 9.37 50.67 -20.03
C PRO A 506 7.99 51.08 -19.50
N GLU A 507 7.74 52.37 -19.40
CA GLU A 507 6.49 52.92 -18.85
C GLU A 507 5.26 52.29 -19.53
N GLY A 508 4.36 51.75 -18.71
CA GLY A 508 3.13 51.10 -19.17
C GLY A 508 3.23 49.59 -19.39
N ILE A 509 4.41 48.98 -19.29
CA ILE A 509 4.62 47.53 -19.42
C ILE A 509 4.92 46.92 -18.06
N VAL A 510 4.22 45.84 -17.70
CA VAL A 510 4.49 45.03 -16.49
C VAL A 510 4.71 43.59 -16.94
N ILE A 511 5.78 42.97 -16.44
CA ILE A 511 6.17 41.61 -16.83
C ILE A 511 6.20 40.76 -15.56
N PHE A 512 5.46 39.66 -15.57
CA PHE A 512 5.37 38.71 -14.46
C PHE A 512 5.90 37.35 -14.89
N ARG A 513 6.51 36.63 -13.94
CA ARG A 513 6.89 35.22 -14.12
C ARG A 513 6.21 34.36 -13.06
N PHE A 514 5.49 33.35 -13.53
CA PHE A 514 5.02 32.29 -12.65
C PHE A 514 6.16 31.30 -12.40
N THR A 515 6.61 31.21 -11.15
CA THR A 515 7.63 30.25 -10.72
C THR A 515 7.02 28.90 -10.34
N GLU A 516 5.73 28.88 -10.02
CA GLU A 516 4.97 27.70 -9.62
C GLU A 516 3.74 27.51 -10.53
N SER A 517 3.16 26.30 -10.51
CA SER A 517 2.02 25.96 -11.37
C SER A 517 0.74 26.70 -10.98
N LEU A 518 0.05 27.29 -11.96
CA LEU A 518 -1.30 27.83 -11.80
C LEU A 518 -2.31 26.68 -11.61
N THR A 519 -3.01 26.67 -10.49
CA THR A 519 -3.99 25.64 -10.11
C THR A 519 -5.28 26.31 -9.61
N PHE A 520 -6.41 25.60 -9.68
CA PHE A 520 -7.71 26.15 -9.24
C PHE A 520 -7.70 26.79 -7.82
N PRO A 521 -7.00 26.24 -6.80
CA PRO A 521 -6.94 26.86 -5.48
C PRO A 521 -6.15 28.17 -5.39
N ASN A 522 -5.22 28.44 -6.31
CA ASN A 522 -4.36 29.63 -6.27
C ASN A 522 -4.67 30.67 -7.34
N SER A 523 -5.59 30.38 -8.26
CA SER A 523 -5.92 31.28 -9.37
C SER A 523 -6.39 32.65 -8.88
N ASN A 524 -7.26 32.68 -7.86
CA ASN A 524 -7.80 33.94 -7.33
C ASN A 524 -6.71 34.75 -6.61
N TYR A 525 -5.83 34.08 -5.86
CA TYR A 525 -4.74 34.76 -5.17
C TYR A 525 -3.73 35.38 -6.15
N ILE A 526 -3.43 34.69 -7.24
CA ILE A 526 -2.55 35.20 -8.30
C ILE A 526 -3.20 36.41 -8.99
N ASP A 527 -4.49 36.32 -9.33
CA ASP A 527 -5.24 37.41 -9.95
C ASP A 527 -5.25 38.66 -9.05
N ASP A 528 -5.62 38.50 -7.77
CA ASP A 528 -5.60 39.57 -6.77
C ASP A 528 -4.21 40.19 -6.62
N SER A 529 -3.14 39.37 -6.58
CA SER A 529 -1.76 39.85 -6.43
C SER A 529 -1.28 40.64 -7.64
N ILE A 530 -1.66 40.22 -8.86
CA ILE A 530 -1.32 40.93 -10.10
C ILE A 530 -2.07 42.27 -10.14
N VAL A 531 -3.37 42.26 -9.84
CA VAL A 531 -4.21 43.47 -9.83
C VAL A 531 -3.70 44.46 -8.78
N GLU A 532 -3.44 44.00 -7.56
CA GLU A 532 -2.91 44.84 -6.47
C GLU A 532 -1.55 45.46 -6.85
N TYR A 533 -0.64 44.68 -7.44
CA TYR A 533 0.65 45.20 -7.89
C TYR A 533 0.49 46.29 -8.97
N ILE A 534 -0.43 46.06 -9.93
CA ILE A 534 -0.73 47.02 -11.00
C ILE A 534 -1.35 48.30 -10.42
N GLU A 535 -2.29 48.20 -9.48
CA GLU A 535 -2.90 49.37 -8.84
C GLU A 535 -1.89 50.20 -8.04
N LEU A 536 -0.92 49.55 -7.38
CA LEU A 536 0.11 50.23 -6.58
C LEU A 536 1.19 50.91 -7.42
N HIS A 537 1.60 50.28 -8.53
CA HIS A 537 2.76 50.72 -9.33
C HIS A 537 2.40 51.42 -10.64
N THR A 538 1.11 51.49 -10.99
CA THR A 538 0.64 52.19 -12.21
C THR A 538 -0.40 53.24 -11.89
N ARG A 539 -0.36 54.38 -12.59
CA ARG A 539 -1.36 55.45 -12.42
C ARG A 539 -2.70 55.03 -13.03
N ARG A 540 -3.81 55.30 -12.32
CA ARG A 540 -5.16 55.17 -12.89
C ARG A 540 -5.31 56.12 -14.09
N LEU A 541 -5.85 55.60 -15.19
CA LEU A 541 -6.05 56.34 -16.44
C LEU A 541 -7.11 57.46 -16.33
N ALA A 542 -7.80 57.60 -15.19
CA ALA A 542 -8.89 58.56 -14.99
C ALA A 542 -8.43 60.03 -15.02
N ASP A 543 -7.15 60.32 -14.83
CA ASP A 543 -6.60 61.69 -14.93
C ASP A 543 -6.26 62.11 -16.38
N PHE A 544 -6.32 61.19 -17.34
CA PHE A 544 -6.22 61.53 -18.77
C PHE A 544 -7.63 61.64 -19.36
N GLY A 545 -8.18 62.86 -19.30
CA GLY A 545 -9.45 63.19 -19.92
C GLY A 545 -9.47 62.85 -21.42
N ARG A 546 -10.14 61.75 -21.77
CA ARG A 546 -10.75 61.54 -23.08
C ARG A 546 -11.88 60.51 -22.96
N GLN A 547 -13.09 61.00 -23.23
CA GLN A 547 -14.32 60.22 -23.31
C GLN A 547 -14.15 59.01 -24.23
N ILE A 548 -14.52 57.81 -23.74
CA ILE A 548 -14.80 56.64 -24.57
C ILE A 548 -16.15 56.10 -24.09
N PRO A 549 -17.11 55.82 -25.00
CA PRO A 549 -18.47 55.46 -24.62
C PRO A 549 -18.49 54.10 -23.93
N ILE A 550 -19.20 54.03 -22.81
CA ILE A 550 -19.48 52.77 -22.09
C ILE A 550 -20.62 52.08 -22.84
N ILE A 551 -20.33 50.96 -23.48
CA ILE A 551 -21.36 49.99 -23.90
C ILE A 551 -21.35 48.90 -22.84
N THR A 552 -22.38 48.90 -21.98
CA THR A 552 -22.58 47.89 -20.95
C THR A 552 -23.44 46.78 -21.56
N GLU A 553 -22.85 45.62 -21.84
CA GLU A 553 -23.63 44.38 -22.05
C GLU A 553 -23.47 43.50 -20.81
N SER A 554 -24.60 43.30 -20.12
CA SER A 554 -24.74 42.34 -19.03
C SER A 554 -24.75 40.92 -19.59
N ILE A 555 -23.78 40.08 -19.21
CA ILE A 555 -23.84 38.65 -19.52
C ILE A 555 -24.21 37.89 -18.25
N ASN A 556 -25.50 37.54 -18.19
CA ASN A 556 -26.03 36.48 -17.35
C ASN A 556 -25.48 35.11 -17.80
N GLU A 557 -25.28 34.23 -16.82
CA GLU A 557 -25.29 32.77 -16.89
C GLU A 557 -25.94 32.18 -18.16
N LYS A 558 -25.11 31.73 -19.13
CA LYS A 558 -25.30 30.57 -20.04
C LYS A 558 -24.40 30.68 -21.28
N THR A 559 -23.12 30.31 -21.15
CA THR A 559 -22.30 29.99 -22.32
C THR A 559 -21.16 29.02 -21.95
N GLU A 560 -21.52 27.77 -21.68
CA GLU A 560 -20.57 26.70 -21.36
C GLU A 560 -20.03 25.97 -22.62
N ASN A 561 -20.22 26.51 -23.83
CA ASN A 561 -19.90 25.80 -25.08
C ASN A 561 -19.00 26.53 -26.09
N ASN A 562 -18.45 27.70 -25.77
CA ASN A 562 -17.46 28.37 -26.62
C ASN A 562 -16.23 28.74 -25.77
N ILE A 563 -15.35 27.78 -25.53
CA ILE A 563 -13.99 28.02 -25.02
C ILE A 563 -13.02 27.87 -26.20
N GLU A 564 -13.19 28.72 -27.21
CA GLU A 564 -12.18 29.03 -28.23
C GLU A 564 -12.36 30.51 -28.60
N GLU A 565 -12.17 31.40 -27.65
CA GLU A 565 -11.85 32.80 -27.93
C GLU A 565 -11.19 33.38 -26.69
N GLY A 566 -10.12 34.14 -26.91
CA GLY A 566 -9.28 34.69 -25.85
C GLY A 566 -10.09 35.49 -24.85
N ILE A 567 -9.65 35.43 -23.59
CA ILE A 567 -10.13 36.31 -22.53
C ILE A 567 -9.86 37.76 -22.97
N GLU A 568 -10.84 38.43 -23.58
CA GLU A 568 -10.78 39.87 -23.84
C GLU A 568 -11.02 40.61 -22.52
N PHE A 569 -9.92 40.91 -21.83
CA PHE A 569 -9.92 41.95 -20.81
C PHE A 569 -10.33 43.29 -21.43
N PRO A 570 -11.05 44.16 -20.69
CA PRO A 570 -11.48 45.45 -21.18
C PRO A 570 -10.29 46.23 -21.76
N LYS A 571 -10.45 46.64 -23.02
CA LYS A 571 -9.42 47.23 -23.90
C LYS A 571 -8.59 48.32 -23.21
N THR A 572 -7.54 47.87 -22.55
CA THR A 572 -6.37 48.67 -22.20
C THR A 572 -5.31 48.33 -23.24
N ASN A 573 -4.75 49.35 -23.87
CA ASN A 573 -3.81 49.21 -24.99
C ASN A 573 -2.43 48.77 -24.47
N LYS A 574 -2.35 47.62 -23.80
CA LYS A 574 -1.14 47.06 -23.20
C LYS A 574 -0.99 45.61 -23.62
N ARG A 575 0.19 45.26 -24.15
CA ARG A 575 0.54 43.90 -24.56
C ARG A 575 1.10 43.14 -23.36
N PHE A 576 0.47 42.02 -23.02
CA PHE A 576 0.94 41.08 -22.01
C PHE A 576 1.85 40.04 -22.69
N PHE A 577 3.03 39.79 -22.12
CA PHE A 577 3.92 38.73 -22.57
C PHE A 577 4.11 37.72 -21.43
N HIS A 578 3.81 36.45 -21.72
CA HIS A 578 4.02 35.33 -20.82
C HIS A 578 5.16 34.49 -21.39
N LEU A 579 6.30 34.43 -20.71
CA LEU A 579 7.45 33.62 -21.12
C LEU A 579 7.38 32.24 -20.44
N THR A 580 7.14 31.20 -21.23
CA THR A 580 7.24 29.80 -20.79
C THR A 580 8.69 29.30 -20.80
N ILE A 581 9.01 28.30 -19.98
CA ILE A 581 10.38 27.74 -19.84
C ILE A 581 10.92 27.19 -21.18
N GLU A 582 10.05 26.76 -22.10
CA GLU A 582 10.47 26.31 -23.43
C GLU A 582 10.95 27.47 -24.32
N GLU A 583 10.35 28.66 -24.20
CA GLU A 583 10.76 29.84 -24.97
C GLU A 583 12.14 30.35 -24.52
N ALA A 584 12.44 30.27 -23.23
CA ALA A 584 13.75 30.66 -22.68
C ALA A 584 14.90 29.72 -23.10
N ILE A 585 14.63 28.46 -23.45
CA ILE A 585 15.65 27.51 -23.92
C ILE A 585 15.90 27.67 -25.43
N VAL A 586 14.87 27.98 -26.21
CA VAL A 586 15.01 28.24 -27.66
C VAL A 586 15.79 29.54 -27.89
N GLU A 587 15.56 30.57 -27.09
CA GLU A 587 16.24 31.88 -27.22
C GLU A 587 17.70 31.86 -26.72
N ALA A 588 18.08 30.85 -25.93
CA ALA A 588 19.47 30.63 -25.52
C ALA A 588 20.28 29.78 -26.52
N GLN A 589 19.62 29.13 -27.49
CA GLN A 589 20.26 28.35 -28.55
C GLN A 589 20.22 29.04 -29.94
N SER A 590 19.61 30.22 -30.06
CA SER A 590 19.70 31.14 -31.22
C SER A 590 20.50 32.39 -30.88
#